data_AF-A0A553PIJ3-F1
#
_entry.id   AF-A0A553PIJ3-F1
#
_cell.length_a   1.000
_cell.length_b   1.000
_cell.length_c   1.000
_cell.angle_alpha   90.00
_cell.angle_beta   90.00
_cell.angle_gamma   90.00
#
_symmetry.space_group_name_H-M   'P 1'
#
loop_
_entity.id
_entity.type
_entity.pdbx_description
1 polymer ?
#
loop_
_entity_poly.entity_id
_entity_poly.type
_entity_poly.pdbx_seq_one_letter_code
_entity_poly.pdbx_strand_id
1 'polypeptide(L)'
;VRGFTLICDQRGCVSRPFVPVSARTRCIQHLYNLGHPGIRGTRNHVAGRFVWPGLSRDVHCFKVINVDLVGPLEVSNGAKYRDDHVDRFLRWPEFFPLSNISAESCVRTLLD
;
A
#
# COMPACT_ATOMS: atom_id res chain seq x y z
N VAL A 1 -17.26 10.50 32.23
CA VAL A 1 -16.69 9.84 31.03
C VAL A 1 -17.76 9.84 29.94
N ARG A 2 -17.54 10.50 28.81
CA ARG A 2 -18.49 10.38 27.67
C ARG A 2 -18.28 9.00 27.06
N GLY A 3 -19.24 8.10 27.24
CA GLY A 3 -19.24 6.80 26.58
C GLY A 3 -19.50 6.99 25.09
N PHE A 4 -18.79 6.23 24.26
CA PHE A 4 -19.09 6.12 22.83
C PHE A 4 -19.69 4.73 22.58
N THR A 5 -20.77 4.67 21.80
CA THR A 5 -21.36 3.40 21.36
C THR A 5 -20.55 2.84 20.20
N LEU A 6 -19.89 1.70 20.41
CA LEU A 6 -19.10 1.02 19.38
C LEU A 6 -19.86 -0.21 18.88
N ILE A 7 -20.20 -0.22 17.60
CA ILE A 7 -20.77 -1.40 16.96
C ILE A 7 -19.63 -2.37 16.66
N CYS A 8 -19.74 -3.61 17.11
CA CYS A 8 -18.71 -4.63 16.95
C CYS A 8 -19.31 -5.94 16.46
N ASP A 9 -18.59 -6.64 15.60
CA ASP A 9 -18.83 -8.05 15.32
C ASP A 9 -17.98 -8.91 16.27
N GLN A 10 -18.57 -9.94 16.87
CA GLN A 10 -17.87 -10.86 17.76
C GLN A 10 -17.57 -12.18 17.04
N ARG A 11 -16.30 -12.54 16.95
CA ARG A 11 -15.86 -13.86 16.50
C ARG A 11 -15.03 -14.53 17.59
N GLY A 12 -15.66 -15.43 18.33
CA GLY A 12 -15.06 -16.00 19.53
C GLY A 12 -14.71 -14.89 20.52
N CYS A 13 -13.48 -14.90 21.05
CA CYS A 13 -12.99 -13.88 21.98
C CYS A 13 -12.46 -12.60 21.31
N VAL A 14 -12.64 -12.44 19.98
CA VAL A 14 -12.15 -11.27 19.25
C VAL A 14 -13.31 -10.36 18.89
N SER A 15 -13.27 -9.13 19.43
CA SER A 15 -14.19 -8.05 19.05
C SER A 15 -13.62 -7.29 17.86
N ARG A 16 -14.38 -7.23 16.76
CA ARG A 16 -14.00 -6.53 15.53
C ARG A 16 -14.90 -5.31 15.36
N PRO A 17 -14.45 -4.11 15.78
CA PRO A 17 -15.26 -2.91 15.63
C PRO A 17 -15.55 -2.57 14.17
N PHE A 18 -16.76 -2.03 13.96
CA PHE A 18 -17.21 -1.52 12.69
C PHE A 18 -16.49 -0.20 12.36
N VAL A 19 -15.98 -0.08 11.13
CA VAL A 19 -15.20 1.09 10.70
C VAL A 19 -16.00 1.96 9.71
N PRO A 20 -16.30 3.24 10.05
CA PRO A 20 -16.91 4.20 9.14
C PRO A 20 -16.05 4.44 7.89
N VAL A 21 -16.68 4.78 6.77
CA VAL A 21 -16.01 4.96 5.46
C VAL A 21 -14.80 5.90 5.55
N SER A 22 -14.93 7.01 6.30
CA SER A 22 -13.87 8.01 6.47
C SER A 22 -12.60 7.48 7.16
N ALA A 23 -12.70 6.38 7.92
CA ALA A 23 -11.59 5.82 8.68
C ALA A 23 -10.95 4.58 8.01
N ARG A 24 -11.61 3.97 7.03
CA ARG A 24 -11.17 2.69 6.41
C ARG A 24 -9.76 2.76 5.85
N THR A 25 -9.46 3.79 5.06
CA THR A 25 -8.13 3.98 4.45
C THR A 25 -7.03 4.06 5.51
N ARG A 26 -7.27 4.79 6.62
CA ARG A 26 -6.30 4.92 7.72
C ARG A 26 -6.08 3.58 8.43
N CYS A 27 -7.14 2.80 8.65
CA CYS A 27 -7.03 1.46 9.23
C CYS A 27 -6.24 0.50 8.32
N ILE A 28 -6.50 0.52 7.01
CA ILE A 28 -5.78 -0.32 6.04
C ILE A 28 -4.31 0.09 5.99
N GLN A 29 -4.02 1.39 5.84
CA GLN A 29 -2.65 1.92 5.77
C GLN A 29 -1.83 1.58 7.01
N HIS A 30 -2.42 1.74 8.20
CA HIS A 30 -1.72 1.45 9.44
C HIS A 30 -1.31 -0.03 9.54
N LEU A 31 -2.20 -0.95 9.14
CA LEU A 31 -1.92 -2.39 9.17
C LEU A 31 -1.04 -2.87 8.01
N TYR A 32 -1.10 -2.20 6.87
CA TYR A 32 -0.18 -2.43 5.74
C TYR A 32 1.27 -2.10 6.11
N ASN A 33 1.49 -1.01 6.86
CA ASN A 33 2.83 -0.55 7.23
C ASN A 33 3.51 -1.39 8.33
N LEU A 34 2.81 -2.34 8.97
CA LEU A 34 3.38 -3.16 10.05
C LEU A 34 4.37 -4.23 9.57
N GLY A 35 4.51 -4.46 8.26
CA GLY A 35 5.47 -5.45 7.75
C GLY A 35 5.39 -5.71 6.25
N HIS A 36 4.92 -4.73 5.47
CA HIS A 36 4.67 -4.85 4.02
C HIS A 36 4.01 -6.18 3.60
N PRO A 37 2.95 -6.64 4.28
CA PRO A 37 2.29 -7.87 3.90
C PRO A 37 1.62 -7.68 2.53
N GLY A 38 1.84 -8.61 1.60
CA GLY A 38 1.10 -8.62 0.33
C GLY A 38 -0.42 -8.59 0.54
N ILE A 39 -1.21 -8.40 -0.52
CA ILE A 39 -2.68 -8.19 -0.44
C ILE A 39 -3.38 -9.20 0.50
N ARG A 40 -3.02 -10.48 0.41
CA ARG A 40 -3.57 -11.54 1.27
C ARG A 40 -3.24 -11.34 2.75
N GLY A 41 -1.99 -10.96 3.06
CA GLY A 41 -1.57 -10.71 4.44
C GLY A 41 -2.24 -9.46 5.00
N THR A 42 -2.31 -8.37 4.22
CA THR A 42 -3.04 -7.15 4.59
C THR A 42 -4.50 -7.45 4.88
N ARG A 43 -5.19 -8.20 4.00
CA ARG A 43 -6.58 -8.60 4.21
C ARG A 43 -6.75 -9.38 5.52
N ASN A 44 -5.87 -10.32 5.80
CA ASN A 44 -5.94 -11.14 7.01
C ASN A 44 -5.73 -10.28 8.28
N HIS A 45 -4.79 -9.33 8.25
CA HIS A 45 -4.56 -8.42 9.37
C HIS A 45 -5.76 -7.50 9.64
N VAL A 46 -6.34 -6.93 8.57
CA VAL A 46 -7.47 -6.01 8.64
C VAL A 46 -8.74 -6.76 9.08
N ALA A 47 -9.07 -7.87 8.43
CA ALA A 47 -10.27 -8.66 8.75
C ALA A 47 -10.19 -9.38 10.12
N GLY A 48 -8.99 -9.55 10.67
CA GLY A 48 -8.81 -10.04 12.04
C GLY A 48 -9.16 -9.02 13.11
N ARG A 49 -9.15 -7.72 12.80
CA ARG A 49 -9.29 -6.62 13.77
C ARG A 49 -10.51 -5.74 13.54
N PHE A 50 -11.03 -5.68 12.32
CA PHE A 50 -12.08 -4.76 11.93
C PHE A 50 -13.13 -5.43 11.04
N VAL A 51 -14.30 -4.80 10.92
CA VAL A 51 -15.38 -5.25 10.04
C VAL A 51 -16.03 -4.07 9.29
N TRP A 52 -16.34 -4.26 8.02
CA TRP A 52 -17.24 -3.40 7.23
C TRP A 52 -17.64 -4.08 5.91
N PRO A 53 -18.80 -3.71 5.31
CA PRO A 53 -19.17 -4.17 3.98
C PRO A 53 -18.15 -3.74 2.93
N GLY A 54 -17.63 -4.71 2.17
CA GLY A 54 -16.63 -4.47 1.13
C GLY A 54 -15.18 -4.47 1.61
N LEU A 55 -14.87 -4.88 2.86
CA LEU A 55 -13.49 -4.91 3.39
C LEU A 55 -12.47 -5.55 2.44
N SER A 56 -12.77 -6.74 1.91
CA SER A 56 -11.87 -7.41 0.97
C SER A 56 -11.64 -6.60 -0.31
N ARG A 57 -12.69 -5.92 -0.80
CA ARG A 57 -12.60 -5.06 -1.98
C ARG A 57 -11.76 -3.83 -1.69
N ASP A 58 -12.02 -3.15 -0.57
CA ASP A 58 -11.29 -1.93 -0.19
C ASP A 58 -9.80 -2.22 0.05
N VAL A 59 -9.46 -3.39 0.63
CA VAL A 59 -8.06 -3.85 0.75
C VAL A 59 -7.46 -4.17 -0.61
N HIS A 60 -8.21 -4.79 -1.51
CA HIS A 60 -7.71 -5.12 -2.84
C HIS A 60 -7.50 -3.87 -3.70
N CYS A 61 -8.36 -2.87 -3.58
CA CYS A 61 -8.25 -1.57 -4.27
C CYS A 61 -7.33 -0.58 -3.55
N PHE A 62 -6.67 -0.99 -2.47
CA PHE A 62 -5.72 -0.15 -1.76
C PHE A 62 -4.48 0.08 -2.65
N LYS A 63 -4.38 1.28 -3.21
CA LYS A 63 -3.33 1.63 -4.18
C LYS A 63 -1.98 1.69 -3.49
N VAL A 64 -1.05 0.87 -3.96
CA VAL A 64 0.36 0.91 -3.56
C VAL A 64 1.20 0.76 -4.83
N ILE A 65 2.12 1.69 -5.00
CA ILE A 65 3.17 1.62 -6.03
C ILE A 65 4.40 1.06 -5.33
N ASN A 66 4.95 -0.02 -5.87
CA ASN A 66 6.28 -0.49 -5.51
C ASN A 66 7.28 0.28 -6.40
N VAL A 67 8.32 0.84 -5.80
CA VAL A 67 9.41 1.53 -6.51
C VAL A 67 10.70 0.80 -6.20
N ASP A 68 11.51 0.52 -7.21
CA ASP A 68 12.82 -0.12 -7.08
C ASP A 68 13.86 0.55 -7.98
N LEU A 69 15.13 0.55 -7.57
CA LEU A 69 16.23 1.15 -8.34
C LEU A 69 17.21 0.07 -8.80
N VAL A 70 17.39 -0.03 -10.11
CA VAL A 70 18.31 -0.98 -10.74
C VAL A 70 19.51 -0.25 -11.31
N GLY A 71 20.71 -0.64 -10.89
CA GLY A 71 21.96 -0.19 -11.51
C GLY A 71 23.17 -0.24 -10.56
N PRO A 72 24.34 0.22 -11.03
CA PRO A 72 24.57 0.82 -12.34
C PRO A 72 24.59 -0.21 -13.49
N LEU A 73 24.03 0.17 -14.64
CA LEU A 73 24.01 -0.60 -15.89
C LEU A 73 24.99 -0.01 -16.92
N GLU A 74 25.20 -0.71 -18.04
CA GLU A 74 25.92 -0.15 -19.19
C GLU A 74 25.25 1.15 -19.64
N VAL A 75 26.06 2.19 -19.86
CA VAL A 75 25.56 3.52 -20.18
C VAL A 75 24.87 3.50 -21.54
N SER A 76 23.59 3.84 -21.55
CA SER A 76 22.83 4.08 -22.78
C SER A 76 22.21 5.48 -22.71
N ASN A 77 22.52 6.32 -23.70
CA ASN A 77 22.07 7.74 -23.75
C ASN A 77 22.31 8.55 -22.47
N GLY A 78 23.39 8.27 -21.73
CA GLY A 78 23.72 8.96 -20.49
C GLY A 78 22.94 8.50 -19.24
N ALA A 79 22.00 7.56 -19.38
CA ALA A 79 21.36 6.89 -18.25
C ALA A 79 22.21 5.72 -17.76
N LYS A 80 22.30 5.57 -16.44
CA LYS A 80 23.06 4.51 -15.73
C LYS A 80 22.21 3.67 -14.81
N TYR A 81 21.03 4.18 -14.46
CA TYR A 81 20.12 3.56 -13.52
C TYR A 81 18.75 3.47 -14.18
N ARG A 82 17.94 2.53 -13.70
CA ARG A 82 16.56 2.35 -14.11
C ARG A 82 15.71 2.38 -12.84
N ASP A 83 14.71 3.23 -12.84
CA ASP A 83 13.72 3.34 -11.77
C ASP A 83 12.48 2.58 -12.19
N ASP A 84 12.17 1.52 -11.45
CA ASP A 84 11.16 0.52 -11.78
C ASP A 84 9.94 0.79 -10.90
N HIS A 85 8.85 1.25 -11.50
CA HIS A 85 7.59 1.53 -10.81
C HIS A 85 6.60 0.42 -11.14
N VAL A 86 6.02 -0.20 -10.13
CA VAL A 86 5.04 -1.27 -10.34
C VAL A 86 3.77 -0.95 -9.58
N ASP A 87 2.70 -0.68 -10.32
CA ASP A 87 1.36 -0.65 -9.75
C ASP A 87 0.97 -2.10 -9.41
N ARG A 88 0.99 -2.41 -8.11
CA ARG A 88 0.65 -3.75 -7.61
C ARG A 88 -0.80 -4.14 -7.91
N PHE A 89 -1.70 -3.16 -8.06
CA PHE A 89 -3.11 -3.40 -8.37
C PHE A 89 -3.29 -3.82 -9.83
N LEU A 90 -2.68 -3.08 -10.76
CA LEU A 90 -2.78 -3.35 -12.19
C LEU A 90 -1.78 -4.40 -12.67
N ARG A 91 -0.80 -4.76 -11.83
CA ARG A 91 0.38 -5.57 -12.21
C ARG A 91 1.09 -4.99 -13.44
N TRP A 92 1.09 -3.67 -13.55
CA TRP A 92 1.67 -2.95 -14.67
C TRP A 92 3.00 -2.34 -14.24
N PRO A 93 4.13 -2.78 -14.84
CA PRO A 93 5.42 -2.18 -14.60
C PRO A 93 5.70 -1.04 -15.59
N GLU A 94 6.24 0.06 -15.08
CA GLU A 94 6.81 1.17 -15.83
C GLU A 94 8.27 1.37 -15.43
N PHE A 95 9.07 1.83 -16.39
CA PHE A 95 10.52 1.90 -16.24
C PHE A 95 11.02 3.26 -16.70
N PHE A 96 11.75 3.95 -15.83
CA PHE A 96 12.26 5.29 -16.10
C PHE A 96 13.79 5.30 -16.11
N PRO A 97 14.43 5.75 -17.20
CA PRO A 97 15.88 5.85 -17.26
C PRO A 97 16.38 7.03 -16.41
N LEU A 98 17.36 6.79 -15.54
CA LEU A 98 17.96 7.78 -14.66
C LEU A 98 19.48 7.88 -14.86
N SER A 99 20.00 9.11 -14.84
CA SER A 99 21.45 9.39 -14.87
C SER A 99 22.09 9.31 -13.47
N ASN A 100 21.30 9.45 -12.40
CA ASN A 100 21.72 9.38 -11.00
C ASN A 100 20.62 8.77 -10.11
N ILE A 101 20.97 8.38 -8.88
CA ILE A 101 20.05 7.76 -7.89
C ILE A 101 19.57 8.74 -6.81
N SER A 102 19.59 10.05 -7.09
CA SER A 102 19.15 11.01 -6.08
C SER A 102 17.65 10.85 -5.79
N ALA A 103 17.25 11.09 -4.54
CA ALA A 103 15.84 11.06 -4.16
C ALA A 103 14.99 12.03 -4.99
N GLU A 104 15.56 13.17 -5.37
CA GLU A 104 14.90 14.14 -6.25
C GLU A 104 14.57 13.55 -7.62
N SER A 105 15.53 12.86 -8.27
CA SER A 105 15.30 12.21 -9.56
C SER A 105 14.18 11.16 -9.51
N CYS A 106 14.17 10.34 -8.45
CA CYS A 106 13.16 9.29 -8.26
C CYS A 106 11.76 9.87 -7.94
N VAL A 107 11.70 11.02 -7.27
CA VAL A 107 10.42 11.69 -7.00
C VAL A 107 9.87 12.34 -8.25
N ARG A 108 10.73 12.90 -9.12
CA ARG A 108 10.30 13.49 -10.39
C ARG A 108 9.66 12.44 -11.30
N THR A 109 10.30 11.30 -11.49
CA THR A 109 9.74 10.18 -12.28
C THR A 109 8.41 9.67 -11.75
N LEU A 110 8.16 9.78 -10.44
CA LEU A 110 6.91 9.33 -9.81
C LEU A 110 5.76 10.35 -9.93
N LEU A 111 6.07 11.63 -10.19
CA LEU A 111 5.09 12.72 -10.24
C LEU A 111 4.79 13.21 -11.66
N ASP A 112 5.55 12.76 -12.66
CA ASP A 112 5.35 13.05 -14.08
C ASP A 112 4.09 12.37 -14.65
#